data_AF-A0A939R1C8-F1
#
_entry.id   AF-A0A939R1C8-F1
#
_cell.length_a   1.000
_cell.length_b   1.000
_cell.length_c   1.000
_cell.angle_alpha   90.00
_cell.angle_beta   90.00
_cell.angle_gamma   90.00
#
_symmetry.space_group_name_H-M   'P 1'
#
loop_
_entity.id
_entity.type
_entity.pdbx_description
1 polymer ?
#
loop_
_entity_poly.entity_id
_entity_poly.type
_entity_poly.pdbx_seq_one_letter_code
_entity_poly.pdbx_strand_id
1 'polypeptide(L)'
;MTRKNAQYFTTRILAILFGGTAAFIMIVNLLKSRFINVLVNFHHLDTLLPNPVMMLLGVVVIVVLYLLLRNTGQRTQRRLSERGILLLAGGLFFCIQMYLIYNYCFKSGWDVQIVFDTAQRIADGKKVFPSTWYFSTHPNNLFLTHIFAFILWITKPLHLGSFDFLAIVAVQSMLCVLTGWMVYQIIVGQFHRRGLAWVGMTLYLLLVGLSPWTSIPYSDAWALCFTTAVLWTATCSPLKEKPFLRWFLTATLAYLGFKIKPQVIFVFASVVLTDVLRFILRKERQPMDRKFWLGSPLGTCLGLVAAFSLVLIITCTSPVKIRHNPRYGAAHYLMMGMSQLSIGGYCLDDVVFSHQFKTPRERNKANRQEAKRRIHEMGPRMFGYLICEKTLINYFDGTFNWGKEGEFYKTLFPERNRHLSPFLRNLYYNHDIQGAYHPYWCTAATTIWLGVLALMLFAAFGQQNRFTAILMMTVLLLTLFEMLFEARSRYLYPFIPFYILLAIKGLQELELIVTFLRQKMRKSA
;
A
#
# COMPACT_ATOMS: atom_id res chain seq x y z
N MET A 1 24.89 22.90 20.37
CA MET A 1 24.75 21.48 19.96
C MET A 1 25.54 21.25 18.67
N THR A 2 26.48 20.31 18.61
CA THR A 2 27.26 20.06 17.38
C THR A 2 26.36 19.48 16.27
N ARG A 3 26.59 19.79 14.98
CA ARG A 3 25.73 19.30 13.87
C ARG A 3 25.71 17.77 13.72
N LYS A 4 26.72 17.04 14.22
CA LYS A 4 26.71 15.56 14.36
C LYS A 4 25.63 15.11 15.35
N ASN A 5 25.48 15.85 16.45
CA ASN A 5 24.37 15.67 17.37
C ASN A 5 23.05 16.00 16.67
N ALA A 6 22.98 16.99 15.77
CA ALA A 6 21.75 17.35 15.06
C ALA A 6 21.26 16.29 14.03
N GLN A 7 22.17 15.72 13.22
CA GLN A 7 21.80 14.63 12.30
C GLN A 7 21.38 13.36 13.06
N TYR A 8 22.08 13.05 14.14
CA TYR A 8 21.72 11.94 15.03
C TYR A 8 20.43 12.21 15.80
N PHE A 9 20.19 13.46 16.18
CA PHE A 9 19.00 13.91 16.90
C PHE A 9 17.75 13.85 16.00
N THR A 10 17.84 14.27 14.74
CA THR A 10 16.69 14.20 13.81
C THR A 10 16.32 12.77 13.43
N THR A 11 17.30 11.89 13.18
CA THR A 11 17.01 10.47 12.95
C THR A 11 16.48 9.78 14.20
N ARG A 12 16.90 10.21 15.39
CA ARG A 12 16.31 9.78 16.66
C ARG A 12 14.88 10.30 16.86
N ILE A 13 14.59 11.56 16.57
CA ILE A 13 13.21 12.10 16.64
C ILE A 13 12.29 11.30 15.72
N LEU A 14 12.72 11.06 14.48
CA LEU A 14 11.93 10.27 13.55
C LEU A 14 11.66 8.85 14.09
N ALA A 15 12.68 8.20 14.65
CA ALA A 15 12.53 6.89 15.27
C ALA A 15 11.61 6.92 16.50
N ILE A 16 11.65 7.97 17.31
CA ILE A 16 10.76 8.16 18.47
C ILE A 16 9.31 8.36 18.02
N LEU A 17 9.08 9.24 17.03
CA LEU A 17 7.74 9.49 16.47
C LEU A 17 7.17 8.22 15.83
N PHE A 18 7.97 7.52 15.04
CA PHE A 18 7.59 6.24 14.45
C PHE A 18 7.34 5.18 15.52
N GLY A 19 8.25 5.01 16.48
CA GLY A 19 8.12 4.04 17.57
C GLY A 19 6.88 4.30 18.43
N GLY A 20 6.60 5.57 18.76
CA GLY A 20 5.38 5.97 19.46
C GLY A 20 4.12 5.67 18.66
N THR A 21 4.12 5.95 17.36
CA THR A 21 3.00 5.63 16.46
C THR A 21 2.79 4.12 16.34
N ALA A 22 3.85 3.35 16.15
CA ALA A 22 3.80 1.89 16.08
C ALA A 22 3.30 1.28 17.40
N ALA A 23 3.78 1.76 18.54
CA ALA A 23 3.32 1.34 19.85
C ALA A 23 1.85 1.67 20.07
N PHE A 24 1.40 2.87 19.67
CA PHE A 24 0.00 3.27 19.72
C PHE A 24 -0.88 2.33 18.88
N ILE A 25 -0.50 2.05 17.63
CA ILE A 25 -1.20 1.10 16.76
C ILE A 25 -1.31 -0.28 17.44
N MET A 26 -0.23 -0.78 18.04
CA MET A 26 -0.23 -2.06 18.73
C MET A 26 -1.15 -2.06 19.95
N ILE A 27 -1.06 -1.04 20.82
CA ILE A 27 -1.88 -0.92 22.03
C ILE A 27 -3.36 -0.87 21.67
N VAL A 28 -3.72 -0.07 20.67
CA VAL A 28 -5.11 0.04 20.20
C VAL A 28 -5.61 -1.31 19.68
N ASN A 29 -4.79 -2.03 18.90
CA ASN A 29 -5.14 -3.37 18.41
C ASN A 29 -5.32 -4.39 19.54
N LEU A 30 -4.49 -4.33 20.58
CA LEU A 30 -4.61 -5.19 21.77
C LEU A 30 -5.86 -4.87 22.59
N LEU A 31 -6.23 -3.59 22.65
CA LEU A 31 -7.38 -3.09 23.40
C LEU A 31 -8.65 -3.01 22.55
N LYS A 32 -8.71 -3.69 21.39
CA LYS A 32 -9.86 -3.67 20.47
C LYS A 32 -11.19 -3.75 21.22
N SER A 33 -11.32 -4.70 22.16
CA SER A 33 -12.53 -4.93 22.96
C SER A 33 -13.07 -3.70 23.71
N ARG A 34 -12.22 -2.74 24.05
CA ARG A 34 -12.64 -1.47 24.71
C ARG A 34 -13.22 -0.44 23.75
N PHE A 35 -13.00 -0.61 22.46
CA PHE A 35 -13.44 0.30 21.39
C PHE A 35 -14.47 -0.38 20.45
N ILE A 36 -14.97 -1.57 20.83
CA ILE A 36 -15.87 -2.40 19.99
C ILE A 36 -17.26 -1.80 19.82
N ASN A 37 -17.72 -0.90 20.69
CA ASN A 37 -19.14 -0.48 20.72
C ASN A 37 -19.65 0.22 19.44
N VAL A 38 -18.79 0.60 18.48
CA VAL A 38 -19.20 1.19 17.18
C VAL A 38 -18.77 0.35 15.96
N LEU A 39 -17.75 -0.50 16.09
CA LEU A 39 -17.27 -1.37 14.99
C LEU A 39 -18.24 -2.49 14.61
N VAL A 40 -19.11 -2.90 15.55
CA VAL A 40 -20.02 -4.06 15.40
C VAL A 40 -21.02 -3.87 14.25
N ASN A 41 -21.43 -2.64 13.92
CA ASN A 41 -22.46 -2.41 12.90
C ASN A 41 -21.91 -2.06 11.50
N PHE A 42 -20.65 -1.63 11.35
CA PHE A 42 -20.14 -1.14 10.06
C PHE A 42 -19.04 -2.00 9.42
N HIS A 43 -18.26 -2.77 10.20
CA HIS A 43 -17.04 -3.40 9.68
C HIS A 43 -16.68 -4.74 10.35
N HIS A 44 -17.67 -5.60 10.67
CA HIS A 44 -17.39 -6.93 11.22
C HIS A 44 -16.36 -7.67 10.34
N LEU A 45 -15.26 -8.11 10.94
CA LEU A 45 -14.26 -8.98 10.31
C LEU A 45 -14.30 -10.27 11.10
N ASP A 46 -14.68 -11.35 10.42
CA ASP A 46 -14.92 -12.65 11.02
C ASP A 46 -13.58 -13.31 11.37
N THR A 47 -13.03 -12.95 12.52
CA THR A 47 -11.80 -13.55 13.05
C THR A 47 -12.15 -14.53 14.16
N LEU A 48 -11.55 -15.72 14.12
CA LEU A 48 -11.82 -16.83 15.03
C LEU A 48 -11.07 -16.70 16.36
N LEU A 49 -10.06 -15.83 16.41
CA LEU A 49 -9.17 -15.68 17.56
C LEU A 49 -9.13 -14.20 18.02
N PRO A 50 -8.95 -13.94 19.33
CA PRO A 50 -8.72 -12.58 19.82
C PRO A 50 -7.42 -11.97 19.29
N ASN A 51 -7.40 -10.65 19.12
CA ASN A 51 -6.24 -9.90 18.61
C ASN A 51 -4.91 -10.20 19.34
N PRO A 52 -4.87 -10.27 20.70
CA PRO A 52 -3.62 -10.57 21.40
C PRO A 52 -3.04 -11.94 21.02
N VAL A 53 -3.90 -12.94 20.84
CA VAL A 53 -3.52 -14.31 20.45
C VAL A 53 -3.00 -14.31 19.02
N MET A 54 -3.74 -13.70 18.08
CA MET A 54 -3.30 -13.59 16.68
C MET A 54 -1.98 -12.85 16.55
N MET A 55 -1.77 -11.77 17.31
CA MET A 55 -0.51 -11.02 17.26
C MET A 55 0.67 -11.85 17.78
N LEU A 56 0.49 -12.57 18.90
CA LEU A 56 1.51 -13.47 19.44
C LEU A 56 1.84 -14.59 18.44
N LEU A 57 0.82 -15.26 17.90
CA LEU A 57 1.00 -16.30 16.89
C LEU A 57 1.70 -15.77 15.65
N GLY A 58 1.34 -14.57 15.18
CA GLY A 58 2.00 -13.90 14.06
C GLY A 58 3.50 -13.70 14.28
N VAL A 59 3.89 -13.18 15.45
CA VAL A 59 5.30 -13.03 15.82
C VAL A 59 6.01 -14.39 15.86
N VAL A 60 5.39 -15.40 16.48
CA VAL A 60 5.96 -16.77 16.56
C VAL A 60 6.18 -17.35 15.16
N VAL A 61 5.19 -17.25 14.27
CA VAL A 61 5.28 -17.75 12.89
C VAL A 61 6.44 -17.07 12.16
N ILE A 62 6.56 -15.75 12.25
CA ILE A 62 7.63 -15.00 11.57
C ILE A 62 9.01 -15.35 12.15
N VAL A 63 9.13 -15.51 13.47
CA VAL A 63 10.38 -15.91 14.13
C VAL A 63 10.78 -17.34 13.74
N VAL A 64 9.84 -18.29 13.73
CA VAL A 64 10.11 -19.67 13.28
C VAL A 64 10.55 -19.68 11.83
N LEU A 65 9.83 -18.97 10.96
CA LEU A 65 10.19 -18.80 9.55
C LEU A 65 11.61 -18.23 9.40
N TYR A 66 11.96 -17.22 10.20
CA TYR A 66 13.32 -16.67 10.23
C TYR A 66 14.36 -17.71 10.66
N LEU A 67 14.11 -18.48 11.72
CA LEU A 67 15.04 -19.50 12.20
C LEU A 67 15.29 -20.59 11.15
N LEU A 68 14.27 -20.97 10.39
CA LEU A 68 14.36 -21.94 9.29
C LEU A 68 15.15 -21.37 8.09
N LEU A 69 14.93 -20.09 7.77
CA LEU A 69 15.47 -19.47 6.55
C LEU A 69 16.77 -18.69 6.76
N ARG A 70 17.18 -18.33 7.97
CA ARG A 70 18.34 -17.45 8.22
C ARG A 70 19.67 -17.97 7.63
N ASN A 71 19.78 -19.29 7.45
CA ASN A 71 20.96 -19.96 6.91
C ASN A 71 20.85 -20.24 5.39
N THR A 72 19.70 -19.97 4.76
CA THR A 72 19.55 -20.10 3.30
C THR A 72 20.38 -19.02 2.60
N GLY A 73 21.46 -19.43 1.95
CA GLY A 73 22.40 -18.52 1.26
C GLY A 73 23.88 -18.73 1.61
N GLN A 74 24.22 -19.47 2.67
CA GLN A 74 25.59 -19.87 2.99
C GLN A 74 26.00 -21.22 2.36
N ARG A 75 25.03 -22.06 1.98
CA ARG A 75 25.25 -23.46 1.54
C ARG A 75 25.10 -23.72 0.04
N THR A 76 24.94 -22.68 -0.77
CA THR A 76 24.36 -22.85 -2.11
C THR A 76 25.39 -22.73 -3.23
N GLN A 77 26.20 -23.77 -3.41
CA GLN A 77 26.97 -24.01 -4.64
C GLN A 77 25.99 -24.59 -5.69
N ARG A 78 25.11 -23.76 -6.27
CA ARG A 78 24.06 -24.22 -7.22
C ARG A 78 24.49 -24.04 -8.67
N ARG A 79 24.14 -25.03 -9.50
CA ARG A 79 24.28 -25.04 -10.98
C ARG A 79 23.49 -23.91 -11.68
N LEU A 80 22.46 -23.35 -11.05
CA LEU A 80 21.65 -22.24 -11.56
C LEU A 80 21.92 -20.96 -10.78
N SER A 81 22.09 -19.85 -11.50
CA SER A 81 22.27 -18.52 -10.89
C SER A 81 21.04 -18.13 -10.07
N GLU A 82 21.25 -17.35 -8.99
CA GLU A 82 20.17 -16.81 -8.15
C GLU A 82 19.13 -16.03 -8.97
N ARG A 83 19.56 -15.37 -10.05
CA ARG A 83 18.68 -14.70 -11.02
C ARG A 83 17.77 -15.69 -11.75
N GLY A 84 18.30 -16.82 -12.21
CA GLY A 84 17.51 -17.88 -12.86
C GLY A 84 16.45 -18.47 -11.94
N ILE A 85 16.78 -18.67 -10.66
CA ILE A 85 15.82 -19.15 -9.65
C ILE A 85 14.69 -18.14 -9.46
N LEU A 86 15.00 -16.86 -9.30
CA LEU A 86 13.98 -15.82 -9.13
C LEU A 86 13.08 -15.67 -10.35
N LEU A 87 13.62 -15.80 -11.56
CA LEU A 87 12.83 -15.76 -12.80
C LEU A 87 11.88 -16.95 -12.90
N LEU A 88 12.37 -18.18 -12.65
CA LEU A 88 11.54 -19.39 -12.66
C LEU A 88 10.46 -19.35 -11.57
N ALA A 89 10.83 -18.96 -10.35
CA ALA A 89 9.89 -18.81 -9.24
C ALA A 89 8.84 -17.74 -9.53
N GLY A 90 9.25 -16.60 -10.12
CA GLY A 90 8.34 -15.54 -10.54
C GLY A 90 7.37 -15.98 -11.64
N GLY A 91 7.85 -16.70 -12.66
CA GLY A 91 7.00 -17.27 -13.71
C GLY A 91 6.01 -18.30 -13.18
N LEU A 92 6.46 -19.21 -12.31
CA LEU A 92 5.58 -20.17 -11.66
C LEU A 92 4.53 -19.46 -10.78
N PHE A 93 4.96 -18.46 -10.01
CA PHE A 93 4.07 -17.68 -9.17
C PHE A 93 3.00 -16.94 -9.99
N PHE A 94 3.38 -16.34 -11.12
CA PHE A 94 2.43 -15.74 -12.07
C PHE A 94 1.38 -16.75 -12.56
N CYS A 95 1.82 -17.93 -13.02
CA CYS A 95 0.92 -18.97 -13.52
C CYS A 95 -0.04 -19.48 -12.44
N ILE A 96 0.47 -19.73 -11.23
CA ILE A 96 -0.35 -20.15 -10.09
C ILE A 96 -1.37 -19.07 -9.74
N GLN A 97 -0.93 -17.81 -9.63
CA GLN A 97 -1.81 -16.69 -9.29
C GLN A 97 -2.94 -16.53 -10.32
N MET A 98 -2.61 -16.56 -11.62
CA MET A 98 -3.62 -16.50 -12.68
C MET A 98 -4.60 -17.68 -12.64
N TYR A 99 -4.10 -18.88 -12.39
CA TYR A 99 -4.93 -20.06 -12.26
C TYR A 99 -5.89 -19.96 -11.06
N LEU A 100 -5.41 -19.50 -9.90
CA LEU A 100 -6.25 -19.27 -8.73
C LEU A 100 -7.31 -18.21 -9.04
N ILE A 101 -6.92 -17.05 -9.59
CA ILE A 101 -7.86 -15.97 -9.93
C ILE A 101 -8.94 -16.45 -10.89
N TYR A 102 -8.59 -17.23 -11.92
CA TYR A 102 -9.56 -17.76 -12.88
C TYR A 102 -10.69 -18.57 -12.22
N ASN A 103 -10.42 -19.17 -11.05
CA ASN A 103 -11.37 -19.99 -10.30
C ASN A 103 -12.31 -19.18 -9.39
N TYR A 104 -11.86 -18.05 -8.84
CA TYR A 104 -12.66 -17.25 -7.90
C TYR A 104 -13.01 -15.85 -8.39
N CYS A 105 -12.62 -15.44 -9.61
CA CYS A 105 -12.89 -14.10 -10.11
C CYS A 105 -14.39 -13.78 -10.19
N PHE A 106 -14.71 -12.49 -10.07
CA PHE A 106 -16.04 -11.90 -10.19
C PHE A 106 -15.89 -10.45 -10.68
N LYS A 107 -16.99 -9.82 -11.08
CA LYS A 107 -17.02 -8.36 -11.34
C LYS A 107 -17.60 -7.62 -10.14
N SER A 108 -17.00 -6.48 -9.81
CA SER A 108 -17.49 -5.56 -8.77
C SER A 108 -18.21 -4.35 -9.37
N GLY A 109 -19.13 -3.77 -8.61
CA GLY A 109 -20.04 -2.68 -9.06
C GLY A 109 -19.74 -1.28 -8.53
N TRP A 110 -18.68 -1.09 -7.74
CA TRP A 110 -18.20 0.23 -7.32
C TRP A 110 -17.33 0.86 -8.42
N ASP A 111 -16.44 1.82 -8.08
CA ASP A 111 -15.59 2.56 -9.02
C ASP A 111 -14.94 1.71 -10.14
N VAL A 112 -14.56 0.47 -9.81
CA VAL A 112 -13.98 -0.52 -10.73
C VAL A 112 -14.84 -0.72 -11.97
N GLN A 113 -16.16 -0.80 -11.80
CA GLN A 113 -17.08 -1.00 -12.92
C GLN A 113 -17.02 0.18 -13.89
N ILE A 114 -17.12 1.41 -13.38
CA ILE A 114 -17.15 2.61 -14.22
C ILE A 114 -15.84 2.76 -14.99
N VAL A 115 -14.71 2.48 -14.33
CA VAL A 115 -13.37 2.47 -14.93
C VAL A 115 -13.26 1.41 -16.02
N PHE A 116 -13.68 0.16 -15.74
CA PHE A 116 -13.62 -0.93 -16.71
C PHE A 116 -14.55 -0.71 -17.92
N ASP A 117 -15.82 -0.40 -17.69
CA ASP A 117 -16.83 -0.22 -18.74
C ASP A 117 -16.44 0.95 -19.67
N THR A 118 -15.85 2.00 -19.10
CA THR A 118 -15.34 3.14 -19.86
C THR A 118 -14.08 2.77 -20.64
N ALA A 119 -13.15 2.03 -20.05
CA ALA A 119 -11.96 1.53 -20.74
C ALA A 119 -12.33 0.66 -21.95
N GLN A 120 -13.32 -0.22 -21.82
CA GLN A 120 -13.83 -1.05 -22.91
C GLN A 120 -14.43 -0.21 -24.04
N ARG A 121 -15.24 0.81 -23.71
CA ARG A 121 -15.80 1.74 -24.71
C ARG A 121 -14.71 2.51 -25.47
N ILE A 122 -13.66 2.96 -24.77
CA ILE A 122 -12.52 3.65 -25.39
C ILE A 122 -11.77 2.69 -26.33
N ALA A 123 -11.49 1.45 -25.89
CA ALA A 123 -10.83 0.43 -26.70
C ALA A 123 -11.62 0.05 -27.97
N ASP A 124 -12.95 0.15 -27.89
CA ASP A 124 -13.87 -0.09 -29.01
C ASP A 124 -14.11 1.13 -29.92
N GLY A 125 -13.57 2.31 -29.58
CA GLY A 125 -13.86 3.55 -30.31
C GLY A 125 -15.32 4.02 -30.17
N LYS A 126 -16.03 3.58 -29.13
CA LYS A 126 -17.45 3.90 -28.89
C LYS A 126 -17.60 5.19 -28.07
N LYS A 127 -18.78 5.81 -28.14
CA LYS A 127 -19.15 6.96 -27.29
C LYS A 127 -19.14 6.55 -25.81
N VAL A 128 -18.62 7.45 -24.98
CA VAL A 128 -18.30 7.21 -23.56
C VAL A 128 -19.39 7.73 -22.59
N PHE A 129 -20.52 8.22 -23.09
CA PHE A 129 -21.66 8.58 -22.25
C PHE A 129 -22.26 7.34 -21.55
N PRO A 130 -22.61 7.40 -20.25
CA PRO A 130 -22.78 8.57 -19.36
C PRO A 130 -21.64 8.84 -18.35
N SER A 131 -20.44 8.26 -18.48
CA SER A 131 -19.42 8.31 -17.41
C SER A 131 -18.75 9.68 -17.18
N THR A 132 -19.09 10.70 -17.98
CA THR A 132 -18.59 12.08 -17.88
C THR A 132 -18.76 12.68 -16.48
N TRP A 133 -19.89 12.47 -15.82
CA TRP A 133 -20.14 13.00 -14.46
C TRP A 133 -19.17 12.40 -13.44
N TYR A 134 -18.93 11.09 -13.52
CA TYR A 134 -18.03 10.39 -12.60
C TYR A 134 -16.59 10.89 -12.74
N PHE A 135 -16.03 10.93 -13.94
CA PHE A 135 -14.66 11.40 -14.16
C PHE A 135 -14.48 12.91 -13.94
N SER A 136 -15.57 13.69 -13.98
CA SER A 136 -15.55 15.09 -13.57
C SER A 136 -15.43 15.25 -12.05
N THR A 137 -16.03 14.34 -11.29
CA THR A 137 -15.98 14.30 -9.83
C THR A 137 -14.67 13.65 -9.32
N HIS A 138 -14.27 12.56 -9.97
CA HIS A 138 -13.10 11.71 -9.65
C HIS A 138 -12.10 11.64 -10.83
N PRO A 139 -11.49 12.76 -11.23
CA PRO A 139 -10.58 12.80 -12.38
C PRO A 139 -9.29 11.99 -12.19
N ASN A 140 -8.97 11.62 -10.95
CA ASN A 140 -7.83 10.75 -10.62
C ASN A 140 -7.95 9.35 -11.24
N ASN A 141 -9.15 8.88 -11.58
CA ASN A 141 -9.34 7.56 -12.19
C ASN A 141 -9.15 7.57 -13.72
N LEU A 142 -9.03 8.74 -14.35
CA LEU A 142 -8.98 8.85 -15.81
C LEU A 142 -7.69 8.24 -16.40
N PHE A 143 -6.54 8.46 -15.77
CA PHE A 143 -5.27 7.93 -16.28
C PHE A 143 -5.25 6.40 -16.24
N LEU A 144 -5.69 5.81 -15.13
CA LEU A 144 -5.83 4.35 -14.99
C LEU A 144 -6.79 3.77 -16.04
N THR A 145 -7.90 4.45 -16.30
CA THR A 145 -8.88 4.04 -17.32
C THR A 145 -8.26 3.95 -18.71
N HIS A 146 -7.37 4.87 -19.08
CA HIS A 146 -6.67 4.82 -20.37
C HIS A 146 -5.62 3.71 -20.44
N ILE A 147 -4.94 3.42 -19.33
CA ILE A 147 -4.05 2.25 -19.24
C ILE A 147 -4.86 0.98 -19.51
N PHE A 148 -6.04 0.84 -18.89
CA PHE A 148 -6.91 -0.32 -19.11
C PHE A 148 -7.42 -0.37 -20.55
N ALA A 149 -7.83 0.76 -21.12
CA ALA A 149 -8.27 0.83 -22.51
C ALA A 149 -7.17 0.38 -23.48
N PHE A 150 -5.92 0.77 -23.23
CA PHE A 150 -4.77 0.35 -24.03
C PHE A 150 -4.52 -1.17 -23.94
N ILE A 151 -4.59 -1.75 -22.73
CA ILE A 151 -4.47 -3.20 -22.54
C ILE A 151 -5.56 -3.93 -23.32
N LEU A 152 -6.82 -3.52 -23.14
CA LEU A 152 -7.98 -4.11 -23.80
C LEU A 152 -7.87 -4.00 -25.34
N TRP A 153 -7.39 -2.86 -25.85
CA TRP A 153 -7.18 -2.66 -27.27
C TRP A 153 -6.13 -3.62 -27.85
N ILE A 154 -4.98 -3.81 -27.16
CA ILE A 154 -3.94 -4.77 -27.59
C ILE A 154 -4.45 -6.21 -27.53
N THR A 155 -5.24 -6.55 -26.51
CA THR A 155 -5.75 -7.92 -26.32
C THR A 155 -7.01 -8.23 -27.12
N LYS A 156 -7.60 -7.24 -27.80
CA LYS A 156 -8.81 -7.41 -28.60
C LYS A 156 -8.73 -8.55 -29.64
N PRO A 157 -7.61 -8.76 -30.36
CA PRO A 157 -7.47 -9.89 -31.29
C PRO A 157 -7.53 -11.27 -30.64
N LEU A 158 -7.39 -11.38 -29.31
CA LEU A 158 -7.48 -12.64 -28.58
C LEU A 158 -8.94 -13.10 -28.34
N HIS A 159 -9.94 -12.26 -28.63
CA HIS A 159 -11.36 -12.57 -28.52
C HIS A 159 -11.77 -13.17 -27.16
N LEU A 160 -11.27 -12.60 -26.05
CA LEU A 160 -11.51 -13.11 -24.68
C LEU A 160 -12.96 -12.92 -24.20
N GLY A 161 -13.76 -12.08 -24.87
CA GLY A 161 -15.20 -11.94 -24.65
C GLY A 161 -15.52 -11.50 -23.21
N SER A 162 -16.33 -12.27 -22.48
CA SER A 162 -16.69 -11.94 -21.09
C SER A 162 -15.49 -11.89 -20.13
N PHE A 163 -14.33 -12.41 -20.56
CA PHE A 163 -13.09 -12.46 -19.80
C PHE A 163 -12.08 -11.36 -20.17
N ASP A 164 -12.47 -10.34 -20.94
CA ASP A 164 -11.60 -9.22 -21.28
C ASP A 164 -10.95 -8.57 -20.03
N PHE A 165 -11.63 -8.56 -18.88
CA PHE A 165 -11.07 -8.05 -17.63
C PHE A 165 -9.86 -8.88 -17.12
N LEU A 166 -9.77 -10.17 -17.46
CA LEU A 166 -8.63 -11.02 -17.10
C LEU A 166 -7.34 -10.57 -17.79
N ALA A 167 -7.41 -9.88 -18.94
CA ALA A 167 -6.23 -9.28 -19.56
C ALA A 167 -5.60 -8.22 -18.64
N ILE A 168 -6.42 -7.36 -18.03
CA ILE A 168 -5.97 -6.35 -17.07
C ILE A 168 -5.42 -7.03 -15.82
N VAL A 169 -6.10 -8.07 -15.33
CA VAL A 169 -5.67 -8.85 -14.16
C VAL A 169 -4.36 -9.60 -14.43
N ALA A 170 -4.12 -10.05 -15.65
CA ALA A 170 -2.84 -10.65 -16.05
C ALA A 170 -1.70 -9.63 -15.94
N VAL A 171 -1.87 -8.42 -16.49
CA VAL A 171 -0.87 -7.35 -16.34
C VAL A 171 -0.65 -7.02 -14.86
N GLN A 172 -1.73 -6.93 -14.07
CA GLN A 172 -1.66 -6.69 -12.63
C GLN A 172 -0.90 -7.80 -11.89
N SER A 173 -1.10 -9.06 -12.25
CA SER A 173 -0.39 -10.21 -11.69
C SER A 173 1.10 -10.17 -12.03
N MET A 174 1.47 -9.73 -13.25
CA MET A 174 2.87 -9.47 -13.62
C MET A 174 3.48 -8.35 -12.75
N LEU A 175 2.74 -7.27 -12.49
CA LEU A 175 3.19 -6.20 -11.59
C LEU A 175 3.34 -6.69 -10.13
N CYS A 176 2.48 -7.61 -9.68
CA CYS A 176 2.61 -8.27 -8.39
C CYS A 176 3.92 -9.08 -8.32
N VAL A 177 4.22 -9.89 -9.33
CA VAL A 177 5.47 -10.65 -9.40
C VAL A 177 6.69 -9.72 -9.40
N LEU A 178 6.65 -8.65 -10.19
CA LEU A 178 7.71 -7.64 -10.24
C LEU A 178 7.92 -6.96 -8.89
N THR A 179 6.84 -6.67 -8.17
CA THR A 179 6.90 -6.12 -6.81
C THR A 179 7.61 -7.06 -5.85
N GLY A 180 7.26 -8.34 -5.83
CA GLY A 180 7.93 -9.35 -5.00
C GLY A 180 9.43 -9.43 -5.31
N TRP A 181 9.79 -9.40 -6.60
CA TRP A 181 11.20 -9.32 -7.02
C TRP A 181 11.89 -8.06 -6.49
N MET A 182 11.27 -6.89 -6.59
CA MET A 182 11.84 -5.64 -6.04
C MET A 182 12.01 -5.70 -4.52
N VAL A 183 11.04 -6.25 -3.78
CA VAL A 183 11.16 -6.46 -2.33
C VAL A 183 12.37 -7.33 -2.00
N TYR A 184 12.56 -8.44 -2.70
CA TYR A 184 13.72 -9.30 -2.53
C TYR A 184 15.04 -8.54 -2.77
N GLN A 185 15.12 -7.80 -3.89
CA GLN A 185 16.32 -7.01 -4.22
C GLN A 185 16.61 -5.91 -3.20
N ILE A 186 15.58 -5.24 -2.67
CA ILE A 186 15.73 -4.24 -1.59
C ILE A 186 16.31 -4.92 -0.35
N ILE A 187 15.77 -6.06 0.06
CA ILE A 187 16.23 -6.72 1.30
C ILE A 187 17.69 -7.16 1.16
N VAL A 188 18.04 -7.82 0.05
CA VAL A 188 19.43 -8.22 -0.22
C VAL A 188 20.35 -7.00 -0.26
N GLY A 189 19.94 -5.91 -0.91
CA GLY A 189 20.74 -4.71 -1.08
C GLY A 189 20.92 -3.86 0.17
N GLN A 190 19.97 -3.88 1.12
CA GLN A 190 20.00 -3.06 2.34
C GLN A 190 20.46 -3.82 3.58
N PHE A 191 20.17 -5.12 3.68
CA PHE A 191 20.46 -5.94 4.86
C PHE A 191 21.61 -6.94 4.64
N HIS A 192 22.02 -7.17 3.39
CA HIS A 192 23.13 -8.08 3.02
C HIS A 192 22.97 -9.52 3.55
N ARG A 193 21.74 -9.96 3.82
CA ARG A 193 21.43 -11.31 4.33
C ARG A 193 20.32 -11.94 3.50
N ARG A 194 20.66 -12.97 2.74
CA ARG A 194 19.70 -13.70 1.88
C ARG A 194 18.57 -14.36 2.66
N GLY A 195 18.84 -14.88 3.86
CA GLY A 195 17.80 -15.47 4.71
C GLY A 195 16.67 -14.48 5.04
N LEU A 196 17.01 -13.21 5.32
CA LEU A 196 16.00 -12.16 5.53
C LEU A 196 15.19 -11.86 4.27
N ALA A 197 15.81 -11.96 3.08
CA ALA A 197 15.12 -11.75 1.82
C ALA A 197 14.08 -12.84 1.55
N TRP A 198 14.38 -14.10 1.89
CA TRP A 198 13.40 -15.19 1.80
C TRP A 198 12.26 -15.07 2.81
N VAL A 199 12.55 -14.61 4.04
CA VAL A 199 11.50 -14.28 5.02
C VAL A 199 10.59 -13.18 4.45
N GLY A 200 11.15 -12.07 3.97
CA GLY A 200 10.37 -10.97 3.40
C GLY A 200 9.55 -11.39 2.17
N MET A 201 10.13 -12.23 1.30
CA MET A 201 9.42 -12.77 0.14
C MET A 201 8.26 -13.68 0.55
N THR A 202 8.45 -14.51 1.57
CA THR A 202 7.38 -15.38 2.10
C THR A 202 6.24 -14.54 2.68
N LEU A 203 6.56 -13.49 3.46
CA LEU A 203 5.53 -12.57 3.98
C LEU A 203 4.81 -11.83 2.86
N TYR A 204 5.52 -11.44 1.81
CA TYR A 204 4.93 -10.82 0.63
C TYR A 204 3.98 -11.77 -0.09
N LEU A 205 4.37 -13.04 -0.28
CA LEU A 205 3.50 -14.06 -0.87
C LEU A 205 2.24 -14.30 -0.03
N LEU A 206 2.36 -14.36 1.30
CA LEU A 206 1.22 -14.58 2.20
C LEU A 206 0.25 -13.40 2.24
N LEU A 207 0.75 -12.15 2.30
CA LEU A 207 -0.07 -10.95 2.45
C LEU A 207 -0.58 -10.36 1.13
N VAL A 208 0.17 -10.55 0.04
CA VAL A 208 -0.15 -9.98 -1.27
C VAL A 208 -0.39 -11.08 -2.29
N GLY A 209 0.53 -12.04 -2.39
CA GLY A 209 0.49 -13.02 -3.47
C GLY A 209 -0.73 -13.93 -3.44
N LEU A 210 -1.14 -14.35 -2.25
CA LEU A 210 -2.37 -15.11 -1.98
C LEU A 210 -3.59 -14.20 -1.72
N SER A 211 -3.41 -12.88 -1.71
CA SER A 211 -4.53 -11.97 -1.45
C SER A 211 -5.47 -11.92 -2.65
N PRO A 212 -6.79 -12.04 -2.45
CA PRO A 212 -7.76 -11.96 -3.52
C PRO A 212 -7.87 -10.54 -4.10
N TRP A 213 -7.31 -9.51 -3.45
CA TRP A 213 -7.16 -8.17 -4.03
C TRP A 213 -6.44 -8.15 -5.38
N THR A 214 -5.59 -9.15 -5.64
CA THR A 214 -4.93 -9.32 -6.95
C THR A 214 -5.92 -9.61 -8.09
N SER A 215 -7.14 -10.07 -7.82
CA SER A 215 -8.18 -10.28 -8.82
C SER A 215 -9.01 -9.04 -9.15
N ILE A 216 -8.88 -7.96 -8.37
CA ILE A 216 -9.65 -6.73 -8.57
C ILE A 216 -8.82 -5.79 -9.46
N PRO A 217 -9.21 -5.53 -10.72
CA PRO A 217 -8.45 -4.67 -11.62
C PRO A 217 -8.66 -3.20 -11.25
N TYR A 218 -7.91 -2.70 -10.26
CA TYR A 218 -8.04 -1.34 -9.77
C TYR A 218 -6.72 -0.73 -9.29
N SER A 219 -6.77 0.53 -8.86
CA SER A 219 -5.60 1.34 -8.52
C SER A 219 -4.70 0.72 -7.44
N ASP A 220 -5.23 -0.06 -6.49
CA ASP A 220 -4.49 -0.57 -5.32
C ASP A 220 -3.31 -1.47 -5.70
N ALA A 221 -3.57 -2.49 -6.51
CA ALA A 221 -2.55 -3.46 -6.92
C ALA A 221 -1.53 -2.86 -7.90
N TRP A 222 -1.93 -1.85 -8.68
CA TRP A 222 -1.00 -1.08 -9.50
C TRP A 222 -0.11 -0.19 -8.64
N ALA A 223 -0.71 0.54 -7.69
CA ALA A 223 0.01 1.42 -6.78
C ALA A 223 1.05 0.66 -5.93
N LEU A 224 0.75 -0.57 -5.53
CA LEU A 224 1.70 -1.48 -4.86
C LEU A 224 3.03 -1.61 -5.62
N CYS A 225 2.98 -1.77 -6.93
CA CYS A 225 4.18 -1.84 -7.75
C CYS A 225 4.87 -0.48 -7.84
N PHE A 226 4.13 0.61 -8.01
CA PHE A 226 4.69 1.95 -8.11
C PHE A 226 5.34 2.44 -6.81
N THR A 227 4.72 2.25 -5.64
CA THR A 227 5.31 2.60 -4.34
C THR A 227 6.65 1.87 -4.13
N THR A 228 6.68 0.57 -4.44
CA THR A 228 7.87 -0.27 -4.31
C THR A 228 8.93 0.11 -5.35
N ALA A 229 8.54 0.42 -6.58
CA ALA A 229 9.45 0.84 -7.63
C ALA A 229 10.11 2.18 -7.31
N VAL A 230 9.36 3.16 -6.80
CA VAL A 230 9.91 4.45 -6.35
C VAL A 230 10.93 4.24 -5.22
N LEU A 231 10.63 3.39 -4.24
CA LEU A 231 11.57 3.04 -3.18
C LEU A 231 12.80 2.33 -3.72
N TRP A 232 12.61 1.34 -4.61
CA TRP A 232 13.68 0.56 -5.23
C TRP A 232 14.62 1.47 -6.02
N THR A 233 14.11 2.31 -6.94
CA THR A 233 14.95 3.23 -7.71
C THR A 233 15.66 4.23 -6.82
N ALA A 234 15.00 4.76 -5.79
CA ALA A 234 15.61 5.73 -4.87
C ALA A 234 16.75 5.13 -4.01
N THR A 235 16.75 3.81 -3.77
CA THR A 235 17.62 3.15 -2.78
C THR A 235 18.60 2.13 -3.37
N CYS A 236 18.39 1.69 -4.61
CA CYS A 236 19.17 0.66 -5.28
C CYS A 236 20.63 1.03 -5.54
N SER A 237 21.53 0.10 -5.23
CA SER A 237 22.97 0.27 -5.41
C SER A 237 23.42 0.52 -6.85
N PRO A 238 22.92 -0.19 -7.89
CA PRO A 238 23.35 0.06 -9.28
C PRO A 238 23.04 1.47 -9.80
N LEU A 239 22.05 2.15 -9.23
CA LEU A 239 21.67 3.51 -9.60
C LEU A 239 22.35 4.58 -8.72
N LYS A 240 23.05 4.19 -7.63
CA LYS A 240 23.73 5.16 -6.75
C LYS A 240 24.80 5.97 -7.49
N GLU A 241 25.47 5.34 -8.45
CA GLU A 241 26.51 5.94 -9.29
C GLU A 241 25.95 6.76 -10.47
N LYS A 242 24.65 6.64 -10.76
CA LYS A 242 23.97 7.32 -11.87
C LYS A 242 22.88 8.27 -11.32
N PRO A 243 23.25 9.36 -10.61
CA PRO A 243 22.31 10.22 -9.89
C PRO A 243 21.21 10.80 -10.79
N PHE A 244 21.56 11.20 -12.02
CA PHE A 244 20.59 11.67 -13.02
C PHE A 244 19.52 10.61 -13.31
N LEU A 245 19.94 9.42 -13.77
CA LEU A 245 19.02 8.34 -14.13
C LEU A 245 18.20 7.89 -12.92
N ARG A 246 18.82 7.81 -11.75
CA ARG A 246 18.15 7.46 -10.50
C ARG A 246 16.97 8.38 -10.21
N TRP A 247 17.21 9.69 -10.25
CA TRP A 247 16.20 10.69 -9.93
C TRP A 247 15.18 10.89 -11.05
N PHE A 248 15.61 10.76 -12.31
CA PHE A 248 14.70 10.68 -13.46
C PHE A 248 13.68 9.54 -13.28
N LEU A 249 14.15 8.31 -13.08
CA LEU A 249 13.26 7.16 -12.89
C LEU A 249 12.39 7.29 -11.64
N THR A 250 12.97 7.73 -10.52
CA THR A 250 12.24 7.90 -9.25
C THR A 250 11.10 8.92 -9.40
N ALA A 251 11.37 10.07 -10.03
CA ALA A 251 10.37 11.12 -10.22
C ALA A 251 9.31 10.73 -11.25
N THR A 252 9.72 10.10 -12.37
CA THR A 252 8.80 9.59 -13.39
C THR A 252 7.84 8.57 -12.79
N LEU A 253 8.35 7.55 -12.10
CA LEU A 253 7.52 6.51 -11.47
C LEU A 253 6.64 7.09 -10.37
N ALA A 254 7.14 8.03 -9.57
CA ALA A 254 6.34 8.69 -8.54
C ALA A 254 5.16 9.46 -9.13
N TYR A 255 5.37 10.19 -10.22
CA TYR A 255 4.31 10.96 -10.87
C TYR A 255 3.27 10.06 -11.56
N LEU A 256 3.71 9.05 -12.30
CA LEU A 256 2.80 8.08 -12.93
C LEU A 256 1.99 7.32 -11.87
N GLY A 257 2.66 6.86 -10.81
CA GLY A 257 2.02 6.22 -9.67
C GLY A 257 1.03 7.14 -8.96
N PHE A 258 1.38 8.42 -8.76
CA PHE A 258 0.47 9.44 -8.19
C PHE A 258 -0.80 9.61 -9.03
N LYS A 259 -0.69 9.51 -10.36
CA LYS A 259 -1.85 9.58 -11.27
C LYS A 259 -2.69 8.31 -11.29
N ILE A 260 -2.16 7.17 -10.84
CA ILE A 260 -2.93 5.94 -10.62
C ILE A 260 -3.57 5.96 -9.23
N LYS A 261 -2.79 6.28 -8.20
CA LYS A 261 -3.23 6.40 -6.81
C LYS A 261 -2.45 7.53 -6.11
N PRO A 262 -3.12 8.60 -5.65
CA PRO A 262 -2.45 9.77 -5.09
C PRO A 262 -1.48 9.46 -3.94
N GLN A 263 -1.72 8.39 -3.17
CA GLN A 263 -0.89 8.01 -2.01
C GLN A 263 0.56 7.68 -2.37
N VAL A 264 0.87 7.31 -3.62
CA VAL A 264 2.27 7.05 -4.06
C VAL A 264 3.19 8.26 -3.79
N ILE A 265 2.63 9.47 -3.73
CA ILE A 265 3.38 10.69 -3.39
C ILE A 265 4.06 10.61 -2.02
N PHE A 266 3.53 9.85 -1.06
CA PHE A 266 4.13 9.73 0.27
C PHE A 266 5.51 9.10 0.24
N VAL A 267 5.75 8.15 -0.67
CA VAL A 267 7.08 7.56 -0.86
C VAL A 267 8.04 8.62 -1.40
N PHE A 268 7.65 9.32 -2.45
CA PHE A 268 8.50 10.35 -3.08
C PHE A 268 8.80 11.51 -2.13
N ALA A 269 7.78 12.00 -1.43
CA ALA A 269 7.92 13.02 -0.39
C ALA A 269 8.87 12.55 0.71
N SER A 270 8.78 11.29 1.16
CA SER A 270 9.69 10.73 2.16
C SER A 270 11.15 10.67 1.69
N VAL A 271 11.38 10.32 0.42
CA VAL A 271 12.73 10.35 -0.19
C VAL A 271 13.27 11.77 -0.21
N VAL A 272 12.51 12.73 -0.74
CA VAL A 272 12.92 14.14 -0.85
C VAL A 272 13.16 14.75 0.53
N LEU A 273 12.21 14.60 1.47
CA LEU A 273 12.33 15.15 2.83
C LEU A 273 13.53 14.53 3.57
N THR A 274 13.75 13.22 3.44
CA THR A 274 14.90 12.57 4.07
C THR A 274 16.22 13.11 3.51
N ASP A 275 16.30 13.31 2.20
CA ASP A 275 17.52 13.80 1.55
C ASP A 275 17.76 15.29 1.84
N VAL A 276 16.72 16.12 1.84
CA VAL A 276 16.78 17.53 2.23
C VAL A 276 17.21 17.68 3.70
N LEU A 277 16.62 16.91 4.63
CA LEU A 277 17.00 16.94 6.04
C LEU A 277 18.47 16.53 6.23
N ARG A 278 18.91 15.46 5.57
CA ARG A 278 20.33 15.04 5.60
C ARG A 278 21.25 16.08 5.01
N PHE A 279 20.81 16.78 3.98
CA PHE A 279 21.57 17.83 3.33
C PHE A 279 21.75 19.04 4.27
N ILE A 280 20.67 19.56 4.85
CA ILE A 280 20.68 20.69 5.78
C ILE A 280 21.57 20.40 7.00
N LEU A 281 21.59 19.14 7.46
CA LEU A 281 22.28 18.73 8.69
C LEU A 281 23.72 18.23 8.47
N ARG A 282 24.22 18.21 7.22
CA ARG A 282 25.59 17.77 6.93
C ARG A 282 26.63 18.71 7.55
N LYS A 283 27.72 18.13 8.06
CA LYS A 283 28.96 18.85 8.43
C LYS A 283 29.78 19.14 7.16
N GLU A 284 30.47 20.28 7.13
CA GLU A 284 31.18 20.83 5.97
C GLU A 284 32.02 19.84 5.13
N ARG A 285 31.96 20.08 3.81
CA ARG A 285 32.95 19.76 2.76
C ARG A 285 33.64 18.39 2.81
N GLN A 286 32.89 17.30 2.79
CA GLN A 286 33.27 16.28 1.81
C GLN A 286 32.83 16.79 0.45
N PRO A 287 33.69 16.79 -0.60
CA PRO A 287 33.28 17.20 -1.93
C PRO A 287 32.12 16.30 -2.33
N MET A 288 30.91 16.83 -2.22
CA MET A 288 29.74 16.15 -2.74
C MET A 288 29.92 16.17 -4.24
N ASP A 289 30.05 14.99 -4.84
CA ASP A 289 30.30 14.82 -6.27
C ASP A 289 29.40 15.78 -7.04
N ARG A 290 30.01 16.68 -7.83
CA ARG A 290 29.31 17.69 -8.64
C ARG A 290 28.23 17.03 -9.51
N LYS A 291 28.43 15.76 -9.90
CA LYS A 291 27.45 14.92 -10.62
C LYS A 291 26.19 14.63 -9.80
N PHE A 292 26.29 14.47 -8.48
CA PHE A 292 25.14 14.26 -7.60
C PHE A 292 24.28 15.53 -7.48
N TRP A 293 24.92 16.70 -7.36
CA TRP A 293 24.25 18.00 -7.20
C TRP A 293 23.54 18.49 -8.45
N LEU A 294 24.15 18.34 -9.63
CA LEU A 294 23.52 18.73 -10.90
C LEU A 294 22.57 17.63 -11.40
N GLY A 295 22.95 16.36 -11.24
CA GLY A 295 22.17 15.23 -11.74
C GLY A 295 20.85 15.04 -11.01
N SER A 296 20.79 15.27 -9.70
CA SER A 296 19.58 14.99 -8.92
C SER A 296 18.39 15.92 -9.24
N PRO A 297 18.54 17.26 -9.21
CA PRO A 297 17.45 18.18 -9.54
C PRO A 297 17.09 18.13 -11.02
N LEU A 298 18.10 18.05 -11.91
CA LEU A 298 17.87 17.98 -13.36
C LEU A 298 17.14 16.68 -13.74
N GLY A 299 17.60 15.54 -13.22
CA GLY A 299 16.94 14.25 -13.42
C GLY A 299 15.50 14.26 -12.91
N THR A 300 15.28 14.81 -11.71
CA THR A 300 13.92 14.97 -11.14
C THR A 300 13.04 15.82 -12.05
N CYS A 301 13.51 17.00 -12.48
CA CYS A 301 12.75 17.92 -13.33
C CYS A 301 12.39 17.25 -14.67
N LEU A 302 13.36 16.67 -15.37
CA LEU A 302 13.12 15.99 -16.64
C LEU A 302 12.21 14.77 -16.49
N GLY A 303 12.31 14.02 -15.39
CA GLY A 303 11.42 12.90 -15.10
C GLY A 303 9.98 13.35 -14.87
N LEU A 304 9.78 14.41 -14.09
CA LEU A 304 8.45 15.00 -13.88
C LEU A 304 7.86 15.55 -15.18
N VAL A 305 8.65 16.27 -15.98
CA VAL A 305 8.20 16.81 -17.27
C VAL A 305 7.83 15.67 -18.22
N ALA A 306 8.66 14.65 -18.36
CA ALA A 306 8.37 13.50 -19.22
C ALA A 306 7.07 12.79 -18.80
N ALA A 307 6.90 12.51 -17.50
CA ALA A 307 5.71 11.86 -16.98
C ALA A 307 4.46 12.76 -17.08
N PHE A 308 4.61 14.06 -16.83
CA PHE A 308 3.53 15.05 -17.01
C PHE A 308 3.08 15.11 -18.46
N SER A 309 4.01 15.24 -19.40
CA SER A 309 3.72 15.29 -20.84
C SER A 309 3.01 14.02 -21.31
N LEU A 310 3.46 12.84 -20.86
CA LEU A 310 2.79 11.57 -21.19
C LEU A 310 1.33 11.56 -20.70
N VAL A 311 1.10 11.91 -19.44
CA VAL A 311 -0.25 11.96 -18.86
C VAL A 311 -1.11 13.02 -19.55
N LEU A 312 -0.52 14.18 -19.87
CA LEU A 312 -1.21 15.25 -20.58
C LEU A 312 -1.64 14.80 -21.98
N ILE A 313 -0.74 14.20 -22.76
CA ILE A 313 -1.06 13.68 -24.10
C ILE A 313 -2.23 12.69 -24.02
N ILE A 314 -2.16 11.71 -23.10
CA ILE A 314 -3.20 10.70 -22.93
C ILE A 314 -4.55 11.32 -22.51
N THR A 315 -4.52 12.30 -21.60
CA THR A 315 -5.76 12.89 -21.07
C THR A 315 -6.35 13.97 -21.99
N CYS A 316 -5.56 14.64 -22.82
CA CYS A 316 -6.05 15.60 -23.82
C CYS A 316 -6.65 14.90 -25.04
N THR A 317 -6.16 13.72 -25.42
CA THR A 317 -6.75 12.90 -26.50
C THR A 317 -7.93 12.05 -26.03
N SER A 318 -8.23 12.08 -24.72
CA SER A 318 -9.34 11.35 -24.12
C SER A 318 -10.69 11.77 -24.72
N PRO A 319 -11.54 10.82 -25.12
CA PRO A 319 -12.93 11.11 -25.50
C PRO A 319 -13.81 11.55 -24.31
N VAL A 320 -13.33 11.44 -23.07
CA VAL A 320 -14.04 11.86 -21.85
C VAL A 320 -13.85 13.35 -21.59
N LYS A 321 -14.92 14.14 -21.73
CA LYS A 321 -14.91 15.59 -21.50
C LYS A 321 -15.06 15.93 -20.00
N ILE A 322 -13.96 16.20 -19.30
CA ILE A 322 -14.00 16.58 -17.88
C ILE A 322 -14.60 17.98 -17.70
N ARG A 323 -15.59 18.11 -16.79
CA ARG A 323 -16.00 19.39 -16.23
C ARG A 323 -15.27 19.58 -14.90
N HIS A 324 -14.62 20.73 -14.68
CA HIS A 324 -13.83 20.94 -13.45
C HIS A 324 -14.65 21.30 -12.21
N ASN A 325 -15.88 21.80 -12.37
CA ASN A 325 -16.72 22.27 -11.27
C ASN A 325 -17.13 21.20 -10.21
N PRO A 326 -17.49 19.94 -10.57
CA PRO A 326 -17.92 18.94 -9.59
C PRO A 326 -16.79 18.29 -8.77
N ARG A 327 -15.51 18.62 -9.01
CA ARG A 327 -14.39 17.96 -8.34
C ARG A 327 -14.41 18.15 -6.81
N TYR A 328 -14.18 17.08 -6.06
CA TYR A 328 -13.98 17.15 -4.62
C TYR A 328 -12.56 17.61 -4.25
N GLY A 329 -12.48 18.54 -3.29
CA GLY A 329 -11.22 19.01 -2.71
C GLY A 329 -10.86 18.29 -1.42
N ALA A 330 -9.65 18.52 -0.88
CA ALA A 330 -9.19 17.92 0.37
C ALA A 330 -10.14 18.19 1.57
N ALA A 331 -10.84 19.33 1.57
CA ALA A 331 -11.81 19.66 2.61
C ALA A 331 -12.97 18.66 2.70
N HIS A 332 -13.41 18.08 1.58
CA HIS A 332 -14.44 17.04 1.56
C HIS A 332 -13.98 15.79 2.31
N TYR A 333 -12.79 15.28 1.97
CA TYR A 333 -12.23 14.11 2.63
C TYR A 333 -11.88 14.36 4.10
N LEU A 334 -11.48 15.58 4.45
CA LEU A 334 -11.24 15.96 5.85
C LEU A 334 -12.55 15.92 6.64
N MET A 335 -13.62 16.50 6.10
CA MET A 335 -14.96 16.46 6.71
C MET A 335 -15.45 15.02 6.93
N MET A 336 -15.33 14.16 5.90
CA MET A 336 -15.66 12.74 6.02
C MET A 336 -14.81 12.05 7.10
N GLY A 337 -13.50 12.32 7.10
CA GLY A 337 -12.57 11.76 8.09
C GLY A 337 -12.88 12.14 9.54
N MET A 338 -13.62 13.22 9.77
CA MET A 338 -14.05 13.70 11.10
C MET A 338 -15.46 13.23 11.49
N SER A 339 -16.09 12.34 10.71
CA SER A 339 -17.40 11.77 11.03
C SER A 339 -17.27 10.67 12.10
N GLN A 340 -17.99 10.80 13.21
CA GLN A 340 -18.11 9.71 14.19
C GLN A 340 -19.04 8.60 13.69
N LEU A 341 -20.10 8.96 12.96
CA LEU A 341 -21.09 8.02 12.47
C LEU A 341 -20.49 6.99 11.51
N SER A 342 -19.65 7.43 10.57
CA SER A 342 -18.95 6.53 9.65
C SER A 342 -17.56 6.15 10.14
N ILE A 343 -17.18 6.53 11.37
CA ILE A 343 -15.84 6.33 11.95
C ILE A 343 -14.74 6.81 10.98
N GLY A 344 -14.96 7.96 10.36
CA GLY A 344 -14.08 8.54 9.36
C GLY A 344 -14.04 7.82 8.02
N GLY A 345 -14.89 6.81 7.75
CA GLY A 345 -15.02 6.17 6.44
C GLY A 345 -15.95 6.93 5.48
N TYR A 346 -16.06 6.43 4.23
CA TYR A 346 -17.02 6.97 3.25
C TYR A 346 -18.45 7.01 3.81
N CYS A 347 -19.12 8.15 3.59
CA CYS A 347 -20.50 8.36 3.96
C CYS A 347 -21.24 9.04 2.80
N LEU A 348 -22.38 8.48 2.39
CA LEU A 348 -23.19 9.04 1.30
C LEU A 348 -23.75 10.42 1.67
N ASP A 349 -24.13 10.65 2.93
CA ASP A 349 -24.68 11.93 3.38
C ASP A 349 -23.65 13.06 3.24
N ASP A 350 -22.37 12.79 3.46
CA ASP A 350 -21.28 13.75 3.28
C ASP A 350 -21.03 14.10 1.80
N VAL A 351 -21.26 13.12 0.92
CA VAL A 351 -21.26 13.32 -0.54
C VAL A 351 -22.45 14.18 -0.96
N VAL A 352 -23.66 13.87 -0.46
CA VAL A 352 -24.87 14.65 -0.71
C VAL A 352 -24.71 16.09 -0.21
N PHE A 353 -24.23 16.29 1.02
CA PHE A 353 -23.93 17.61 1.59
C PHE A 353 -22.98 18.40 0.69
N SER A 354 -21.89 17.78 0.23
CA SER A 354 -20.92 18.44 -0.63
C SER A 354 -21.48 18.79 -2.02
N HIS A 355 -22.41 17.98 -2.53
CA HIS A 355 -23.07 18.21 -3.82
C HIS A 355 -24.07 19.38 -3.82
N GLN A 356 -24.59 19.79 -2.65
CA GLN A 356 -25.50 20.93 -2.54
C GLN A 356 -24.86 22.26 -2.97
N PHE A 357 -23.52 22.37 -2.88
CA PHE A 357 -22.78 23.57 -3.23
C PHE A 357 -22.35 23.60 -4.70
N LYS A 358 -22.76 24.66 -5.42
CA LYS A 358 -22.53 24.81 -6.86
C LYS A 358 -21.07 25.04 -7.24
N THR A 359 -20.33 25.82 -6.45
CA THR A 359 -18.93 26.17 -6.76
C THR A 359 -17.93 25.41 -5.88
N PRO A 360 -16.69 25.15 -6.34
CA PRO A 360 -15.69 24.45 -5.52
C PRO A 360 -15.25 25.29 -4.33
N ARG A 361 -15.32 26.63 -4.43
CA ARG A 361 -14.97 27.55 -3.34
C ARG A 361 -15.99 27.46 -2.20
N GLU A 362 -17.27 27.55 -2.51
CA GLU A 362 -18.36 27.41 -1.52
C GLU A 362 -18.34 26.03 -0.88
N ARG A 363 -18.24 24.97 -1.70
CA ARG A 363 -18.14 23.58 -1.23
C ARG A 363 -16.98 23.40 -0.24
N ASN A 364 -15.79 23.85 -0.61
CA ASN A 364 -14.62 23.73 0.27
C ASN A 364 -14.76 24.57 1.56
N LYS A 365 -15.46 25.71 1.52
CA LYS A 365 -15.73 26.52 2.72
C LYS A 365 -16.70 25.77 3.64
N ALA A 366 -17.81 25.28 3.11
CA ALA A 366 -18.81 24.52 3.87
C ALA A 366 -18.22 23.25 4.48
N ASN A 367 -17.48 22.46 3.70
CA ASN A 367 -16.85 21.23 4.21
C ASN A 367 -15.84 21.51 5.33
N ARG A 368 -15.08 22.61 5.25
CA ARG A 368 -14.19 23.02 6.35
C ARG A 368 -14.96 23.46 7.59
N GLN A 369 -16.08 24.16 7.42
CA GLN A 369 -16.93 24.58 8.54
C GLN A 369 -17.54 23.36 9.24
N GLU A 370 -18.03 22.41 8.46
CA GLU A 370 -18.59 21.16 8.98
C GLU A 370 -17.53 20.30 9.69
N ALA A 371 -16.34 20.15 9.09
CA ALA A 371 -15.23 19.47 9.76
C ALA A 371 -14.86 20.13 11.09
N LYS A 372 -14.80 21.46 11.14
CA LYS A 372 -14.53 22.21 12.38
C LYS A 372 -15.64 22.04 13.41
N ARG A 373 -16.91 22.05 12.98
CA ARG A 373 -18.08 21.82 13.84
C ARG A 373 -17.98 20.44 14.49
N ARG A 374 -17.75 19.38 13.71
CA ARG A 374 -17.56 18.00 14.21
C ARG A 374 -16.41 17.91 15.22
N ILE A 375 -15.26 18.49 14.92
CA ILE A 375 -14.10 18.50 15.84
C ILE A 375 -14.45 19.20 17.15
N HIS A 376 -15.15 20.33 17.09
CA HIS A 376 -15.54 21.08 18.27
C HIS A 376 -16.55 20.33 19.13
N GLU A 377 -17.58 19.75 18.52
CA GLU A 377 -18.64 18.98 19.19
C GLU A 377 -18.11 17.70 19.83
N MET A 378 -17.15 17.02 19.20
CA MET A 378 -16.48 15.86 19.79
C MET A 378 -15.72 16.22 21.07
N GLY A 379 -15.09 17.39 21.10
CA GLY A 379 -14.10 17.74 22.10
C GLY A 379 -12.90 16.76 22.12
N PRO A 380 -11.92 16.97 23.01
CA PRO A 380 -10.66 16.21 23.01
C PRO A 380 -10.84 14.70 23.26
N ARG A 381 -11.77 14.34 24.15
CA ARG A 381 -12.00 12.94 24.56
C ARG A 381 -12.58 12.11 23.42
N MET A 382 -13.66 12.58 22.79
CA MET A 382 -14.28 11.81 21.70
C MET A 382 -13.45 11.88 20.41
N PHE A 383 -12.70 12.96 20.20
CA PHE A 383 -11.71 13.01 19.13
C PHE A 383 -10.64 11.92 19.32
N GLY A 384 -10.11 11.75 20.54
CA GLY A 384 -9.18 10.67 20.85
C GLY A 384 -9.79 9.27 20.63
N TYR A 385 -11.07 9.09 20.96
CA TYR A 385 -11.81 7.85 20.69
C TYR A 385 -11.94 7.59 19.18
N LEU A 386 -12.32 8.58 18.37
CA LEU A 386 -12.38 8.47 16.91
C LEU A 386 -11.02 8.06 16.32
N ILE A 387 -9.91 8.63 16.81
CA ILE A 387 -8.56 8.26 16.34
C ILE A 387 -8.23 6.80 16.68
N CYS A 388 -8.64 6.30 17.85
CA CYS A 388 -8.48 4.88 18.20
C CYS A 388 -9.32 3.98 17.27
N GLU A 389 -10.57 4.35 16.97
CA GLU A 389 -11.42 3.56 16.08
C GLU A 389 -10.91 3.57 14.63
N LYS A 390 -10.48 4.71 14.12
CA LYS A 390 -9.82 4.82 12.80
C LYS A 390 -8.54 4.01 12.74
N THR A 391 -7.79 3.96 13.85
CA THR A 391 -6.60 3.11 13.95
C THR A 391 -6.97 1.63 13.85
N LEU A 392 -8.06 1.19 14.48
CA LEU A 392 -8.56 -0.17 14.32
C LEU A 392 -9.01 -0.45 12.88
N ILE A 393 -9.83 0.42 12.28
CA ILE A 393 -10.28 0.25 10.88
C ILE A 393 -9.12 0.04 9.93
N ASN A 394 -8.05 0.82 10.10
CA ASN A 394 -6.90 0.77 9.20
C ASN A 394 -5.95 -0.39 9.48
N TYR A 395 -5.64 -0.65 10.75
CA TYR A 395 -4.51 -1.51 11.13
C TYR A 395 -4.90 -2.88 11.67
N PHE A 396 -6.17 -3.11 12.03
CA PHE A 396 -6.60 -4.44 12.47
C PHE A 396 -6.80 -5.39 11.30
N ASP A 397 -7.40 -4.92 10.21
CA ASP A 397 -7.89 -5.78 9.14
C ASP A 397 -6.76 -6.25 8.20
N GLY A 398 -6.29 -7.48 8.42
CA GLY A 398 -5.28 -8.12 7.56
C GLY A 398 -5.80 -8.57 6.19
N THR A 399 -7.10 -8.44 5.92
CA THR A 399 -7.70 -8.63 4.59
C THR A 399 -7.79 -7.32 3.82
N PHE A 400 -7.44 -6.19 4.43
CA PHE A 400 -7.41 -4.85 3.82
C PHE A 400 -8.75 -4.41 3.23
N ASN A 401 -9.83 -4.54 4.02
CA ASN A 401 -11.21 -4.15 3.67
C ASN A 401 -11.83 -5.00 2.54
N TRP A 402 -11.39 -6.25 2.39
CA TRP A 402 -11.95 -7.14 1.38
C TRP A 402 -13.45 -7.36 1.63
N GLY A 403 -14.26 -7.37 0.57
CA GLY A 403 -15.69 -7.65 0.67
C GLY A 403 -16.56 -6.47 1.13
N LYS A 404 -16.00 -5.29 1.36
CA LYS A 404 -16.68 -4.17 2.07
C LYS A 404 -16.88 -2.90 1.23
N GLU A 405 -16.62 -2.96 -0.08
CA GLU A 405 -16.73 -1.80 -0.99
C GLU A 405 -17.97 -1.90 -1.88
N GLY A 406 -18.92 -0.98 -1.69
CA GLY A 406 -20.12 -0.83 -2.53
C GLY A 406 -20.80 -2.16 -2.87
N GLU A 407 -21.22 -2.30 -4.12
CA GLU A 407 -21.70 -3.58 -4.67
C GLU A 407 -20.49 -4.49 -4.98
N PHE A 408 -19.88 -5.07 -3.94
CA PHE A 408 -18.60 -5.77 -4.06
C PHE A 408 -18.67 -6.98 -4.99
N TYR A 409 -19.69 -7.83 -4.82
CA TYR A 409 -19.94 -9.04 -5.60
C TYR A 409 -21.08 -8.84 -6.61
N LYS A 410 -20.87 -8.01 -7.65
CA LYS A 410 -21.93 -7.66 -8.62
C LYS A 410 -22.27 -8.79 -9.59
N THR A 411 -21.26 -9.41 -10.20
CA THR A 411 -21.48 -10.49 -11.17
C THR A 411 -20.58 -11.66 -10.87
N LEU A 412 -21.21 -12.76 -10.46
CA LEU A 412 -20.55 -14.04 -10.21
C LEU A 412 -20.49 -14.84 -11.51
N PHE A 413 -19.31 -15.36 -11.84
CA PHE A 413 -19.17 -16.26 -12.98
C PHE A 413 -19.51 -17.71 -12.58
N PRO A 414 -19.87 -18.58 -13.55
CA PRO A 414 -19.97 -20.02 -13.29
C PRO A 414 -18.65 -20.59 -12.75
N GLU A 415 -18.74 -21.59 -11.89
CA GLU A 415 -17.58 -22.33 -11.39
C GLU A 415 -16.86 -23.04 -12.55
N ARG A 416 -15.52 -23.10 -12.48
CA ARG A 416 -14.68 -23.64 -13.56
C ARG A 416 -14.38 -25.12 -13.40
N ASN A 417 -14.50 -25.63 -12.19
CA ASN A 417 -14.33 -27.03 -11.85
C ASN A 417 -15.07 -27.36 -10.56
N ARG A 418 -15.20 -28.66 -10.29
CA ARG A 418 -16.00 -29.21 -9.19
C ARG A 418 -15.41 -29.02 -7.79
N HIS A 419 -14.11 -28.68 -7.67
CA HIS A 419 -13.42 -28.73 -6.37
C HIS A 419 -12.74 -27.41 -6.01
N LEU A 420 -11.83 -26.92 -6.85
CA LEU A 420 -11.03 -25.74 -6.57
C LEU A 420 -11.84 -24.45 -6.62
N SER A 421 -12.74 -24.29 -7.61
CA SER A 421 -13.62 -23.12 -7.70
C SER A 421 -14.49 -22.96 -6.44
N PRO A 422 -15.28 -23.97 -6.01
CA PRO A 422 -16.02 -23.90 -4.75
C PRO A 422 -15.13 -23.65 -3.54
N PHE A 423 -13.97 -24.31 -3.44
CA PHE A 423 -13.07 -24.14 -2.31
C PHE A 423 -12.55 -22.70 -2.17
N LEU A 424 -12.04 -22.12 -3.27
CA LEU A 424 -11.50 -20.75 -3.25
C LEU A 424 -12.58 -19.70 -3.05
N ARG A 425 -13.79 -19.93 -3.56
CA ARG A 425 -14.95 -19.06 -3.26
C ARG A 425 -15.31 -19.14 -1.78
N ASN A 426 -15.43 -20.34 -1.21
CA ASN A 426 -15.63 -20.52 0.24
C ASN A 426 -14.54 -19.89 1.11
N LEU A 427 -13.31 -19.79 0.59
CA LEU A 427 -12.20 -19.16 1.29
C LEU A 427 -12.21 -17.64 1.19
N TYR A 428 -12.50 -17.07 0.02
CA TYR A 428 -12.36 -15.62 -0.22
C TYR A 428 -13.66 -14.84 -0.25
N TYR A 429 -14.80 -15.44 -0.57
CA TYR A 429 -16.08 -14.72 -0.57
C TYR A 429 -16.60 -14.60 0.86
N ASN A 430 -17.37 -13.54 1.13
CA ASN A 430 -17.95 -13.33 2.45
C ASN A 430 -19.06 -14.36 2.72
N HIS A 431 -19.40 -14.54 4.00
CA HIS A 431 -20.40 -15.51 4.45
C HIS A 431 -21.77 -15.32 3.77
N ASP A 432 -22.16 -14.09 3.45
CA ASP A 432 -23.43 -13.76 2.79
C ASP A 432 -23.57 -14.32 1.36
N ILE A 433 -22.48 -14.82 0.76
CA ILE A 433 -22.47 -15.39 -0.59
C ILE A 433 -22.14 -16.88 -0.52
N GLN A 434 -20.86 -17.21 -0.32
CA GLN A 434 -20.31 -18.57 -0.36
C GLN A 434 -19.01 -18.52 0.43
N GLY A 435 -19.07 -18.33 1.76
CA GLY A 435 -17.90 -17.96 2.56
C GLY A 435 -17.62 -18.86 3.76
N ALA A 436 -17.91 -20.18 3.67
CA ALA A 436 -17.79 -21.08 4.83
C ALA A 436 -16.39 -21.11 5.45
N TYR A 437 -15.35 -20.90 4.63
CA TYR A 437 -13.94 -20.87 5.08
C TYR A 437 -13.38 -19.45 5.22
N HIS A 438 -14.19 -18.42 4.94
CA HIS A 438 -13.80 -17.01 5.02
C HIS A 438 -13.21 -16.63 6.38
N PRO A 439 -13.79 -17.04 7.52
CA PRO A 439 -13.24 -16.68 8.82
C PRO A 439 -11.82 -17.23 9.06
N TYR A 440 -11.49 -18.40 8.49
CA TYR A 440 -10.16 -18.98 8.60
C TYR A 440 -9.13 -18.17 7.83
N TRP A 441 -9.48 -17.73 6.62
CA TRP A 441 -8.62 -16.84 5.84
C TRP A 441 -8.45 -15.48 6.52
N CYS A 442 -9.53 -14.85 6.97
CA CYS A 442 -9.48 -13.59 7.73
C CYS A 442 -8.57 -13.70 8.95
N THR A 443 -8.69 -14.80 9.70
CA THR A 443 -7.84 -15.09 10.88
C THR A 443 -6.38 -15.26 10.49
N ALA A 444 -6.09 -16.02 9.44
CA ALA A 444 -4.72 -16.26 8.98
C ALA A 444 -4.05 -14.97 8.47
N ALA A 445 -4.73 -14.23 7.59
CA ALA A 445 -4.23 -12.97 7.03
C ALA A 445 -3.99 -11.93 8.14
N THR A 446 -4.94 -11.80 9.07
CA THR A 446 -4.83 -10.90 10.23
C THR A 446 -3.71 -11.31 11.19
N THR A 447 -3.51 -12.61 11.41
CA THR A 447 -2.40 -13.13 12.24
C THR A 447 -1.04 -12.72 11.66
N ILE A 448 -0.82 -12.93 10.37
CA ILE A 448 0.45 -12.54 9.72
C ILE A 448 0.61 -11.02 9.74
N TRP A 449 -0.46 -10.28 9.43
CA TRP A 449 -0.45 -8.81 9.43
C TRP A 449 -0.11 -8.22 10.81
N LEU A 450 -0.77 -8.68 11.87
CA LEU A 450 -0.48 -8.24 13.24
C LEU A 450 0.94 -8.63 13.68
N GLY A 451 1.46 -9.77 13.23
CA GLY A 451 2.87 -10.15 13.43
C GLY A 451 3.84 -9.17 12.77
N VAL A 452 3.55 -8.73 11.54
CA VAL A 452 4.32 -7.70 10.83
C VAL A 452 4.27 -6.36 11.60
N LEU A 453 3.10 -5.91 12.03
CA LEU A 453 2.95 -4.68 12.82
C LEU A 453 3.69 -4.77 14.17
N ALA A 454 3.66 -5.92 14.84
CA ALA A 454 4.39 -6.11 16.10
C ALA A 454 5.90 -6.03 15.89
N LEU A 455 6.42 -6.66 14.82
CA LEU A 455 7.85 -6.61 14.52
C LEU A 455 8.30 -5.24 14.02
N MET A 456 7.44 -4.49 13.32
CA MET A 456 7.80 -3.15 12.82
C MET A 456 8.18 -2.19 13.94
N LEU A 457 7.57 -2.32 15.14
CA LEU A 457 7.91 -1.51 16.32
C LEU A 457 9.40 -1.58 16.64
N PHE A 458 10.00 -2.77 16.54
CA PHE A 458 11.41 -2.97 16.87
C PHE A 458 12.36 -2.22 15.92
N ALA A 459 11.90 -1.80 14.74
CA ALA A 459 12.71 -1.03 13.80
C ALA A 459 13.14 0.35 14.37
N ALA A 460 12.42 0.88 15.37
CA ALA A 460 12.72 2.14 16.03
C ALA A 460 13.97 2.09 16.93
N PHE A 461 14.33 0.93 17.47
CA PHE A 461 15.36 0.82 18.53
C PHE A 461 16.81 0.74 18.01
N GLY A 462 16.98 0.59 16.70
CA GLY A 462 18.29 0.48 16.06
C GLY A 462 18.90 1.80 15.55
N GLN A 463 20.10 1.70 14.99
CA GLN A 463 20.67 2.81 14.22
C GLN A 463 19.87 3.03 12.94
N GLN A 464 19.52 4.30 12.71
CA GLN A 464 18.72 4.72 11.56
C GLN A 464 19.61 5.19 10.42
N ASN A 465 19.38 4.63 9.23
CA ASN A 465 20.07 5.00 8.01
C ASN A 465 19.10 5.68 7.02
N ARG A 466 19.54 5.96 5.78
CA ARG A 466 18.71 6.66 4.79
C ARG A 466 17.46 5.85 4.46
N PHE A 467 17.66 4.56 4.27
CA PHE A 467 16.62 3.63 3.89
C PHE A 467 15.55 3.53 5.00
N THR A 468 15.94 3.29 6.25
CA THR A 468 14.98 3.17 7.36
C THR A 468 14.23 4.47 7.62
N ALA A 469 14.90 5.63 7.49
CA ALA A 469 14.25 6.93 7.60
C ALA A 469 13.16 7.13 6.52
N ILE A 470 13.41 6.74 5.27
CA ILE A 470 12.41 6.80 4.19
C ILE A 470 11.20 5.92 4.52
N LEU A 471 11.44 4.69 5.00
CA LEU A 471 10.36 3.77 5.38
C LEU A 471 9.49 4.34 6.51
N MET A 472 10.12 4.77 7.61
CA MET A 472 9.44 5.33 8.77
C MET A 472 8.64 6.58 8.39
N MET A 473 9.24 7.50 7.62
CA MET A 473 8.58 8.71 7.16
C MET A 473 7.38 8.38 6.25
N THR A 474 7.51 7.38 5.38
CA THR A 474 6.41 6.97 4.49
C THR A 474 5.23 6.45 5.30
N VAL A 475 5.47 5.56 6.27
CA VAL A 475 4.41 5.02 7.13
C VAL A 475 3.81 6.10 8.02
N LEU A 476 4.60 7.06 8.53
CA LEU A 476 4.08 8.20 9.29
C LEU A 476 3.19 9.10 8.45
N LEU A 477 3.60 9.45 7.23
CA LEU A 477 2.79 10.26 6.31
C LEU A 477 1.49 9.56 5.92
N LEU A 478 1.55 8.25 5.62
CA LEU A 478 0.37 7.44 5.35
C LEU A 478 -0.56 7.39 6.57
N THR A 479 -0.03 7.12 7.76
CA THR A 479 -0.82 7.07 9.00
C THR A 479 -1.50 8.41 9.27
N LEU A 480 -0.75 9.52 9.16
CA LEU A 480 -1.30 10.85 9.33
C LEU A 480 -2.43 11.13 8.33
N PHE A 481 -2.25 10.71 7.07
CA PHE A 481 -3.30 10.82 6.06
C PHE A 481 -4.56 10.05 6.45
N GLU A 482 -4.44 8.78 6.83
CA GLU A 482 -5.57 7.95 7.25
C GLU A 482 -6.27 8.47 8.52
N MET A 483 -5.53 9.11 9.43
CA MET A 483 -6.10 9.71 10.64
C MET A 483 -6.83 11.03 10.34
N LEU A 484 -6.39 11.81 9.35
CA LEU A 484 -7.02 13.07 8.97
C LEU A 484 -8.18 12.91 7.98
N PHE A 485 -8.05 11.99 7.04
CA PHE A 485 -8.98 11.82 5.91
C PHE A 485 -9.80 10.54 6.06
N GLU A 486 -10.31 10.01 4.95
CA GLU A 486 -11.09 8.78 4.93
C GLU A 486 -10.27 7.59 5.45
N ALA A 487 -10.74 6.89 6.49
CA ALA A 487 -10.08 5.70 7.03
C ALA A 487 -10.48 4.45 6.25
N ARG A 488 -9.52 3.81 5.58
CA ARG A 488 -9.71 2.52 4.88
C ARG A 488 -8.44 1.68 4.92
N SER A 489 -8.50 0.47 5.49
CA SER A 489 -7.37 -0.48 5.48
C SER A 489 -6.88 -0.85 4.08
N ARG A 490 -7.74 -0.79 3.06
CA ARG A 490 -7.35 -0.93 1.64
C ARG A 490 -6.24 0.04 1.23
N TYR A 491 -6.21 1.25 1.80
CA TYR A 491 -5.19 2.26 1.49
C TYR A 491 -3.78 1.87 2.01
N LEU A 492 -3.69 0.90 2.92
CA LEU A 492 -2.41 0.34 3.37
C LEU A 492 -1.90 -0.76 2.43
N TYR A 493 -2.76 -1.37 1.61
CA TYR A 493 -2.38 -2.46 0.70
C TYR A 493 -1.20 -2.10 -0.22
N PRO A 494 -1.16 -0.92 -0.89
CA PRO A 494 -0.01 -0.50 -1.68
C PRO A 494 1.30 -0.34 -0.91
N PHE A 495 1.25 -0.29 0.42
CA PHE A 495 2.39 -0.08 1.30
C PHE A 495 2.80 -1.33 2.08
N ILE A 496 2.15 -2.48 1.89
CA ILE A 496 2.55 -3.77 2.50
C ILE A 496 4.07 -4.03 2.39
N PRO A 497 4.74 -3.78 1.23
CA PRO A 497 6.19 -3.88 1.12
C PRO A 497 6.96 -3.05 2.16
N PHE A 498 6.50 -1.85 2.50
CA PHE A 498 7.13 -0.98 3.48
C PHE A 498 7.01 -1.55 4.90
N TYR A 499 5.82 -2.07 5.24
CA TYR A 499 5.60 -2.74 6.52
C TYR A 499 6.44 -4.02 6.66
N ILE A 500 6.55 -4.82 5.60
CA ILE A 500 7.44 -6.00 5.56
C ILE A 500 8.89 -5.57 5.77
N LEU A 501 9.37 -4.54 5.07
CA LEU A 501 10.75 -4.06 5.20
C LEU A 501 11.06 -3.53 6.61
N LEU A 502 10.10 -2.86 7.25
CA LEU A 502 10.20 -2.43 8.64
C LEU A 502 10.18 -3.63 9.61
N ALA A 503 9.34 -4.64 9.38
CA ALA A 503 9.33 -5.86 10.17
C ALA A 503 10.65 -6.63 10.05
N ILE A 504 11.25 -6.71 8.86
CA ILE A 504 12.59 -7.29 8.66
C ILE A 504 13.66 -6.51 9.43
N LYS A 505 13.61 -5.17 9.39
CA LYS A 505 14.50 -4.34 10.22
C LYS A 505 14.29 -4.60 11.71
N GLY A 506 13.05 -4.65 12.16
CA GLY A 506 12.72 -4.92 13.56
C GLY A 506 13.15 -6.31 14.02
N LEU A 507 13.02 -7.32 13.17
CA LEU A 507 13.51 -8.67 13.43
C LEU A 507 15.04 -8.70 13.60
N GLN A 508 15.78 -7.95 12.78
CA GLN A 508 17.23 -7.80 12.94
C GLN A 508 17.59 -7.14 14.28
N GLU A 509 16.88 -6.08 14.66
CA GLU A 509 17.10 -5.42 15.96
C GLU A 509 16.76 -6.34 17.13
N LEU A 510 15.68 -7.11 17.03
CA LEU A 510 15.30 -8.10 18.03
C LEU A 510 16.37 -9.18 18.22
N GLU A 511 16.96 -9.68 17.13
CA GLU A 511 18.08 -10.63 17.19
C GLU A 511 19.30 -10.04 17.92
N LEU A 512 19.63 -8.76 17.67
CA LEU A 512 20.72 -8.06 18.34
C LEU A 512 20.44 -7.90 19.84
N ILE A 513 19.22 -7.50 20.22
CA ILE A 513 18.80 -7.36 21.62
C ILE A 513 18.90 -8.72 22.34
N VAL A 514 18.37 -9.79 21.76
CA VAL A 514 18.43 -11.14 22.35
C VAL A 514 19.88 -11.60 22.51
N THR A 515 20.73 -11.35 21.52
CA THR A 515 22.16 -11.72 21.57
C THR A 515 22.88 -10.97 22.69
N PHE A 516 22.64 -9.67 22.81
CA PHE A 516 23.19 -8.84 23.88
C PHE A 516 22.77 -9.33 25.27
N LEU A 517 21.47 -9.62 25.47
CA LEU A 517 20.94 -10.14 26.73
C LEU A 517 21.57 -11.49 27.10
N ARG A 518 21.72 -12.41 26.13
CA ARG A 518 22.41 -13.70 26.35
C ARG A 518 23.87 -13.52 26.76
N GLN A 519 24.59 -12.60 26.12
CA GLN A 519 25.98 -12.30 26.49
C GLN A 519 26.08 -11.71 27.90
N LYS A 520 25.14 -10.83 28.28
CA LYS A 520 25.10 -10.25 29.63
C LYS A 520 24.83 -11.32 30.69
N MET A 521 23.85 -12.20 30.47
CA MET A 521 23.54 -13.30 31.40
C MET A 521 24.73 -14.26 31.57
N ARG A 522 25.47 -14.58 30.49
CA ARG A 522 26.68 -15.41 30.56
C ARG A 522 27.87 -14.77 31.28
N LYS A 523 27.87 -13.44 31.46
CA LYS A 523 28.90 -12.73 32.23
C LYS A 523 28.52 -12.56 33.70
N SER A 524 27.25 -12.81 34.03
CA SER A 524 26.69 -12.69 35.39
C SER A 524 26.47 -14.05 36.06
N ALA A 525 26.59 -15.14 35.31
CA ALA A 525 26.71 -16.51 35.78
C ALA A 525 28.18 -16.93 35.65
#